data_AF-A0AAN9DIT7-F1
#
_entry.id   AF-A0AAN9DIT7-F1
#
_cell.length_a   1.000
_cell.length_b   1.000
_cell.length_c   1.000
_cell.angle_alpha   90.00
_cell.angle_beta   90.00
_cell.angle_gamma   90.00
#
_symmetry.space_group_name_H-M   'P 1'
#
loop_
_entity.id
_entity.type
_entity.pdbx_description
1 polymer ?
#
loop_
_entity_poly.entity_id
_entity_poly.type
_entity_poly.pdbx_seq_one_letter_code
_entity_poly.pdbx_strand_id
1 'polypeptide(L)'
;MSIFNHSDTPQLYHDFDGSGFRRKAKMYIRDLWNILDVLSIMLFIAGLACRLQASRTVLYVGKVIFCFDFIIFCLRSMAIFTISRHLGPKIIIVRRMMMDLFFFMFLLSIWVVAYGVAKQGIMIENEERLNWIVRGAVYDPYLIIFGNFPTNIDNTQFDISSCHVNGSEPLKPKCPVLNDDNLPMFPEWLTIIMLCVYLLFANILLLNLLIAIFNYTFQQVQDNTDTIWKFQRYELIKEYHSRPALPPPFILLSHLILFIRGVLPRSPSQRHKHFRQELEQNKEKEMLSWEAFMKDNYLASTRQEKSQTVEHRIQDTAEKVGAMSELLEREQEMVSAKMAKREQVSFCHKHSQITHT
;
A
#
# COMPACT_ATOMS: atom_id res chain seq x y z
N MET A 1 7.57 -18.82 17.61
CA MET A 1 6.62 -17.79 17.13
C MET A 1 7.14 -17.25 15.79
N SER A 2 7.43 -18.04 14.75
CA SER A 2 6.56 -18.92 13.93
C SER A 2 5.39 -18.20 13.25
N ILE A 3 5.67 -17.20 12.42
CA ILE A 3 4.77 -16.70 11.38
C ILE A 3 5.61 -16.30 10.15
N PHE A 4 5.98 -17.28 9.32
CA PHE A 4 6.26 -17.09 7.89
C PHE A 4 6.11 -18.46 7.21
N ASN A 5 4.89 -19.00 7.30
CA ASN A 5 4.44 -20.07 6.43
C ASN A 5 3.58 -19.41 5.34
N HIS A 6 4.24 -18.83 4.34
CA HIS A 6 3.64 -18.65 3.04
C HIS A 6 4.63 -19.16 2.01
N SER A 7 4.49 -20.44 1.70
CA SER A 7 5.07 -21.10 0.55
C SER A 7 4.45 -20.56 -0.73
N ASP A 8 4.79 -19.32 -1.09
CA ASP A 8 4.58 -18.80 -2.44
C ASP A 8 5.88 -19.02 -3.22
N THR A 9 6.03 -20.26 -3.70
CA THR A 9 6.97 -20.58 -4.76
C THR A 9 6.60 -19.77 -6.02
N PRO A 10 7.55 -19.23 -6.78
CA PRO A 10 7.24 -18.57 -8.04
C PRO A 10 6.84 -19.61 -9.10
N GLN A 11 5.59 -20.06 -9.09
CA GLN A 11 4.95 -20.84 -10.16
C GLN A 11 4.62 -19.98 -11.40
N LEU A 12 5.62 -19.25 -11.93
CA LEU A 12 5.42 -18.35 -13.08
C LEU A 12 6.20 -18.77 -14.32
N TYR A 13 6.38 -20.08 -14.59
CA TYR A 13 7.09 -20.49 -15.82
C TYR A 13 6.55 -21.71 -16.58
N HIS A 14 5.49 -22.36 -16.11
CA HIS A 14 4.79 -23.36 -16.92
C HIS A 14 3.32 -22.96 -17.07
N ASP A 15 2.90 -22.66 -18.30
CA ASP A 15 1.65 -23.23 -18.83
C ASP A 15 1.47 -22.85 -20.30
N PHE A 16 1.71 -23.84 -21.14
CA PHE A 16 1.21 -23.95 -22.49
C PHE A 16 0.03 -24.91 -22.41
N ASP A 17 -1.17 -24.44 -22.02
CA ASP A 17 -2.37 -25.28 -22.17
C ASP A 17 -3.68 -24.49 -22.29
N GLY A 18 -4.53 -24.99 -23.21
CA GLY A 18 -5.71 -24.36 -23.80
C GLY A 18 -6.91 -24.11 -22.88
N SER A 19 -6.78 -24.23 -21.56
CA SER A 19 -7.81 -23.82 -20.57
C SER A 19 -7.65 -22.37 -20.09
N GLY A 20 -6.63 -21.66 -20.60
CA GLY A 20 -6.10 -20.42 -20.05
C GLY A 20 -6.87 -19.11 -20.29
N PHE A 21 -7.98 -19.06 -21.05
CA PHE A 21 -8.66 -17.77 -21.33
C PHE A 21 -9.24 -17.14 -20.06
N ARG A 22 -10.00 -17.89 -19.26
CA ARG A 22 -10.57 -17.40 -18.00
C ARG A 22 -9.49 -17.01 -16.99
N ARG A 23 -8.40 -17.80 -16.92
CA ARG A 23 -7.26 -17.51 -16.04
C ARG A 23 -6.55 -16.21 -16.45
N LYS A 24 -6.32 -16.02 -17.76
CA LYS A 24 -5.76 -14.77 -18.31
C LYS A 24 -6.67 -13.57 -18.08
N ALA A 25 -7.98 -13.71 -18.30
CA ALA A 25 -8.95 -12.67 -18.03
C ALA A 25 -9.00 -12.30 -16.53
N LYS A 26 -8.99 -13.29 -15.63
CA LYS A 26 -8.94 -13.06 -14.18
C LYS A 26 -7.66 -12.34 -13.76
N MET A 27 -6.51 -12.71 -14.34
CA MET A 27 -5.25 -12.00 -14.09
C MET A 27 -5.29 -10.55 -14.60
N TYR A 28 -5.88 -10.32 -15.77
CA TYR A 28 -6.03 -8.99 -16.36
C TYR A 28 -6.90 -8.07 -15.50
N ILE A 29 -8.07 -8.54 -15.05
CA ILE A 29 -9.02 -7.77 -14.23
C ILE A 29 -8.47 -7.46 -12.82
N ARG A 30 -7.48 -8.20 -12.33
CA ARG A 30 -6.89 -7.95 -11.00
C ARG A 30 -6.05 -6.66 -10.96
N ASP A 31 -5.58 -6.17 -12.10
CA ASP A 31 -4.81 -4.93 -12.15
C ASP A 31 -5.73 -3.69 -12.17
N LEU A 32 -5.52 -2.76 -11.25
CA LEU A 32 -6.29 -1.52 -11.15
C LEU A 32 -6.18 -0.67 -12.42
N TRP A 33 -5.01 -0.67 -13.07
CA TRP A 33 -4.82 0.11 -14.30
C TRP A 33 -5.63 -0.45 -15.46
N ASN A 34 -5.76 -1.78 -15.54
CA ASN A 34 -6.59 -2.45 -16.54
C ASN A 34 -8.08 -2.22 -16.25
N ILE A 35 -8.50 -2.17 -14.98
CA ILE A 35 -9.87 -1.80 -14.62
C ILE A 35 -10.18 -0.37 -15.10
N LEU A 36 -9.27 0.58 -14.88
CA LEU A 36 -9.44 1.96 -15.36
C LEU A 36 -9.52 2.03 -16.90
N ASP A 37 -8.72 1.23 -17.61
CA ASP A 37 -8.77 1.15 -19.08
C ASP A 37 -10.10 0.56 -19.59
N VAL A 38 -10.61 -0.49 -18.95
CA VAL A 38 -11.93 -1.05 -19.30
C VAL A 38 -13.04 -0.05 -19.02
N LEU A 39 -12.97 0.65 -17.88
CA LEU A 39 -13.96 1.66 -17.51
C LEU A 39 -13.98 2.84 -18.51
N SER A 40 -12.82 3.37 -18.90
CA SER A 40 -12.75 4.46 -19.89
C SER A 40 -13.27 4.03 -21.25
N ILE A 41 -12.90 2.84 -21.73
CA ILE A 41 -13.42 2.33 -23.02
C ILE A 41 -14.95 2.17 -22.97
N MET A 42 -15.49 1.65 -21.87
CA MET A 42 -16.94 1.49 -21.71
C MET A 42 -17.67 2.84 -21.65
N LEU A 43 -17.14 3.82 -20.92
CA LEU A 43 -17.70 5.17 -20.85
C LEU A 43 -17.60 5.91 -22.19
N PHE A 44 -16.50 5.75 -22.91
CA PHE A 44 -16.31 6.33 -24.24
C PHE A 44 -17.34 5.77 -25.23
N ILE A 45 -17.59 4.46 -25.23
CA ILE A 45 -18.61 3.82 -26.08
C ILE A 45 -20.01 4.30 -25.69
N ALA A 46 -20.31 4.39 -24.40
CA ALA A 46 -21.58 4.92 -23.92
C ALA A 46 -21.79 6.39 -24.33
N GLY A 47 -20.76 7.22 -24.17
CA GLY A 47 -20.77 8.62 -24.61
C GLY A 47 -20.94 8.75 -26.13
N LEU A 48 -20.32 7.87 -26.92
CA LEU A 48 -20.47 7.82 -28.37
C LEU A 48 -21.89 7.41 -28.76
N ALA A 49 -22.46 6.39 -28.11
CA ALA A 49 -23.84 5.97 -28.33
C ALA A 49 -24.83 7.10 -28.03
N CYS A 50 -24.67 7.80 -26.89
CA CYS A 50 -25.47 8.98 -26.56
C CYS A 50 -25.28 10.12 -27.58
N ARG A 51 -24.07 10.29 -28.13
CA ARG A 51 -23.78 11.32 -29.13
C ARG A 51 -24.37 11.02 -30.51
N LEU A 52 -24.47 9.75 -30.89
CA LEU A 52 -25.09 9.32 -32.15
C LEU A 52 -26.62 9.47 -32.11
N GLN A 53 -27.21 9.63 -30.93
CA GLN A 53 -28.64 9.85 -30.79
C GLN A 53 -28.99 11.33 -31.00
N ALA A 54 -29.90 11.62 -31.93
CA ALA A 54 -30.24 12.97 -32.38
C ALA A 54 -31.04 13.84 -31.37
N SER A 55 -31.24 13.37 -30.13
CA SER A 55 -32.01 14.11 -29.13
C SER A 55 -31.15 15.14 -28.40
N ARG A 56 -31.62 16.39 -28.30
CA ARG A 56 -30.89 17.53 -27.70
C ARG A 56 -30.47 17.28 -26.24
N THR A 57 -31.30 16.60 -25.46
CA THR A 57 -31.02 16.26 -24.06
C THR A 57 -29.93 15.19 -23.96
N VAL A 58 -30.00 14.17 -24.81
CA VAL A 58 -29.04 13.06 -24.84
C VAL A 58 -27.67 13.52 -25.33
N LEU A 59 -27.61 14.49 -26.25
CA LEU A 59 -26.37 15.12 -26.69
C LEU A 59 -25.62 15.84 -25.54
N TYR A 60 -26.36 16.54 -24.66
CA TYR A 60 -25.75 17.17 -23.48
C TYR A 60 -25.21 16.13 -22.50
N VAL A 61 -25.99 15.07 -22.22
CA VAL A 61 -25.55 13.96 -21.37
C VAL A 61 -24.30 13.28 -21.95
N GLY A 62 -24.25 13.03 -23.27
CA GLY A 62 -23.08 12.49 -23.95
C GLY A 62 -21.84 13.38 -23.80
N LYS A 63 -22.00 14.71 -23.87
CA LYS A 63 -20.91 15.67 -23.60
C LYS A 63 -20.40 15.55 -22.16
N VAL A 64 -21.30 15.46 -21.18
CA VAL A 64 -20.93 15.28 -19.76
C VAL A 64 -20.16 13.97 -19.56
N ILE A 65 -20.61 12.87 -20.17
CA ILE A 65 -19.91 11.58 -20.12
C ILE A 65 -18.48 11.70 -20.68
N PHE A 66 -18.30 12.36 -21.83
CA PHE A 66 -16.95 12.58 -22.39
C PHE A 66 -16.06 13.44 -21.49
N CYS A 67 -16.60 14.41 -20.75
CA CYS A 67 -15.83 15.19 -19.80
C CYS A 67 -15.31 14.32 -18.64
N PHE A 68 -16.13 13.43 -18.10
CA PHE A 68 -15.69 12.48 -17.06
C PHE A 68 -14.71 11.43 -17.60
N ASP A 69 -14.97 10.92 -18.80
CA ASP A 69 -14.09 9.98 -19.49
C ASP A 69 -12.70 10.58 -19.74
N PHE A 70 -12.63 11.86 -20.13
CA PHE A 70 -11.36 12.58 -20.27
C PHE A 70 -10.57 12.67 -18.96
N ILE A 71 -11.24 12.85 -17.81
CA ILE A 71 -10.57 12.81 -16.49
C ILE A 71 -9.95 11.42 -16.25
N ILE A 72 -10.67 10.35 -16.57
CA ILE A 72 -10.16 8.97 -16.42
C ILE A 72 -8.97 8.73 -17.35
N PHE A 73 -9.00 9.20 -18.59
CA PHE A 73 -7.85 9.13 -19.51
C PHE A 73 -6.64 9.93 -19.00
N CYS A 74 -6.86 11.10 -18.39
CA CYS A 74 -5.80 11.85 -17.73
C CYS A 74 -5.20 11.07 -16.55
N LEU A 75 -6.04 10.47 -15.70
CA LEU A 75 -5.59 9.60 -14.61
C LEU A 75 -4.81 8.39 -15.13
N ARG A 76 -5.22 7.81 -16.26
CA ARG A 76 -4.51 6.70 -16.92
C ARG A 76 -3.13 7.12 -17.42
N SER A 77 -2.96 8.39 -17.80
CA SER A 77 -1.66 8.92 -18.22
C SER A 77 -0.64 8.89 -17.08
N MET A 78 -1.07 9.02 -15.82
CA MET A 78 -0.23 8.84 -14.64
C MET A 78 0.45 7.46 -14.60
N ALA A 79 -0.25 6.42 -15.07
CA ALA A 79 0.30 5.06 -15.13
C ALA A 79 1.52 4.97 -16.05
N ILE A 80 1.61 5.78 -17.11
CA ILE A 80 2.77 5.79 -18.01
C ILE A 80 4.00 6.37 -17.29
N PHE A 81 3.78 7.38 -16.43
CA PHE A 81 4.85 7.96 -15.61
C PHE A 81 5.38 7.01 -14.53
N THR A 82 4.73 5.87 -14.29
CA THR A 82 5.24 4.85 -13.36
C THR A 82 6.56 4.23 -13.80
N ILE A 83 6.87 4.30 -15.10
CA ILE A 83 8.14 3.85 -15.69
C ILE A 83 9.32 4.70 -15.18
N SER A 84 9.08 5.99 -14.91
CA SER A 84 10.13 6.93 -14.50
C SER A 84 10.70 6.58 -13.13
N ARG A 85 12.03 6.58 -13.03
CA ARG A 85 12.76 6.34 -11.77
C ARG A 85 12.40 7.33 -10.66
N HIS A 86 12.02 8.55 -11.03
CA HIS A 86 11.74 9.61 -10.05
C HIS A 86 10.25 9.73 -9.69
N LEU A 87 9.34 9.39 -10.62
CA LEU A 87 7.89 9.54 -10.42
C LEU A 87 7.21 8.22 -10.03
N GLY A 88 7.67 7.08 -10.56
CA GLY A 88 7.06 5.78 -10.29
C GLY A 88 6.95 5.43 -8.81
N PRO A 89 8.05 5.53 -8.03
CA PRO A 89 7.98 5.29 -6.60
C PRO A 89 6.95 6.16 -5.87
N LYS A 90 6.87 7.45 -6.22
CA LYS A 90 5.91 8.38 -5.62
C LYS A 90 4.47 7.97 -5.90
N ILE A 91 4.17 7.51 -7.12
CA ILE A 91 2.83 7.02 -7.50
C ILE A 91 2.44 5.78 -6.67
N ILE A 92 3.39 4.86 -6.44
CA ILE A 92 3.16 3.66 -5.63
C ILE A 92 2.91 4.02 -4.16
N ILE A 93 3.67 4.97 -3.63
CA ILE A 93 3.48 5.50 -2.28
C ILE A 93 2.06 6.05 -2.13
N VAL A 94 1.62 6.93 -3.05
CA VAL A 94 0.26 7.48 -3.04
C VAL A 94 -0.79 6.37 -3.08
N ARG A 95 -0.63 5.37 -3.95
CA ARG A 95 -1.56 4.23 -4.03
C ARG A 95 -1.66 3.48 -2.71
N ARG A 96 -0.57 3.32 -1.97
CA ARG A 96 -0.56 2.62 -0.68
C ARG A 96 -1.22 3.45 0.42
N MET A 97 -0.95 4.76 0.45
CA MET A 97 -1.56 5.72 1.38
C MET A 97 -3.08 5.88 1.20
N MET A 98 -3.63 5.54 0.04
CA MET A 98 -5.08 5.61 -0.19
C MET A 98 -5.88 4.71 0.77
N MET A 99 -5.31 3.60 1.24
CA MET A 99 -5.96 2.75 2.24
C MET A 99 -6.02 3.44 3.61
N ASP A 100 -4.94 4.09 4.01
CA ASP A 100 -4.89 4.87 5.26
C ASP A 100 -5.84 6.07 5.20
N LEU A 101 -5.93 6.72 4.03
CA LEU A 101 -6.87 7.80 3.76
C LEU A 101 -8.33 7.33 3.91
N PHE A 102 -8.66 6.14 3.42
CA PHE A 102 -10.02 5.61 3.53
C PHE A 102 -10.45 5.43 5.00
N PHE A 103 -9.61 4.80 5.82
CA PHE A 103 -9.88 4.64 7.25
C PHE A 103 -10.01 6.00 7.96
N PHE A 104 -9.16 6.96 7.60
CA PHE A 104 -9.23 8.30 8.14
C PHE A 104 -10.52 9.03 7.75
N MET A 105 -10.89 9.00 6.47
CA MET A 105 -12.13 9.63 5.98
C MET A 105 -13.36 9.05 6.67
N PHE A 106 -13.35 7.76 7.00
CA PHE A 106 -14.41 7.14 7.79
C PHE A 106 -14.52 7.73 9.21
N LEU A 107 -13.39 7.83 9.93
CA LEU A 107 -13.36 8.44 11.27
C LEU A 107 -13.76 9.92 11.23
N LEU A 108 -13.25 10.68 10.25
CA LEU A 108 -13.60 12.08 10.05
C LEU A 108 -15.09 12.23 9.77
N SER A 109 -15.65 11.41 8.87
CA SER A 109 -17.08 11.48 8.51
C SER A 109 -17.99 11.25 9.71
N ILE A 110 -17.65 10.33 10.62
CA ILE A 110 -18.44 10.12 11.86
C ILE A 110 -18.44 11.40 12.71
N TRP A 111 -17.28 12.02 12.89
CA TRP A 111 -17.13 13.25 13.68
C TRP A 111 -17.89 14.43 13.06
N VAL A 112 -17.75 14.63 11.74
CA VAL A 112 -18.44 15.70 11.00
C VAL A 112 -19.96 15.56 11.09
N VAL A 113 -20.50 14.35 10.87
CA VAL A 113 -21.94 14.10 10.94
C VAL A 113 -22.46 14.29 12.36
N ALA A 114 -21.73 13.83 13.39
CA ALA A 114 -22.14 14.01 14.77
C ALA A 114 -22.25 15.49 15.16
N TYR A 115 -21.23 16.30 14.85
CA TYR A 115 -21.27 17.75 15.08
C TYR A 115 -22.36 18.43 14.26
N GLY A 116 -22.48 18.09 12.97
CA GLY A 116 -23.43 18.71 12.07
C GLY A 116 -24.89 18.48 12.43
N VAL A 117 -25.26 17.25 12.78
CA VAL A 117 -26.61 16.91 13.24
C VAL A 117 -26.92 17.60 14.56
N ALA A 118 -25.99 17.61 15.52
CA ALA A 118 -26.17 18.31 16.79
C ALA A 118 -26.33 19.83 16.58
N LYS A 119 -25.45 20.45 15.79
CA LYS A 119 -25.47 21.87 15.43
C LYS A 119 -26.81 22.25 14.79
N GLN A 120 -27.26 21.46 13.81
CA GLN A 120 -28.51 21.73 13.10
C GLN A 120 -29.73 21.55 14.00
N GLY A 121 -29.77 20.51 14.83
CA GLY A 121 -30.88 20.25 15.73
C GLY A 121 -31.03 21.28 16.86
N ILE A 122 -29.92 21.91 17.28
CA ILE A 122 -29.95 22.96 18.31
C ILE A 122 -30.41 24.30 17.73
N MET A 123 -29.94 24.66 16.52
CA MET A 123 -30.12 26.02 16.00
C MET A 123 -31.33 26.21 15.09
N ILE A 124 -31.79 25.17 14.39
CA ILE A 124 -32.81 25.31 13.34
C ILE A 124 -34.07 24.53 13.72
N GLU A 125 -35.24 25.16 13.64
CA GLU A 125 -36.52 24.45 13.79
C GLU A 125 -36.78 23.50 12.64
N ASN A 126 -37.61 22.47 12.87
CA ASN A 126 -37.94 21.41 11.92
C ASN A 126 -38.01 21.88 10.46
N GLU A 127 -37.08 21.37 9.64
CA GLU A 127 -36.91 21.70 8.22
C GLU A 127 -37.44 20.53 7.40
N GLU A 128 -38.41 20.77 6.52
CA GLU A 128 -39.01 19.70 5.70
C GLU A 128 -38.15 19.38 4.46
N ARG A 129 -37.25 20.30 4.10
CA ARG A 129 -36.46 20.24 2.86
C ARG A 129 -35.20 19.41 3.05
N LEU A 130 -35.24 18.14 2.66
CA LEU A 130 -34.11 17.19 2.77
C LEU A 130 -32.78 17.75 2.22
N ASN A 131 -32.80 18.49 1.11
CA ASN A 131 -31.58 19.07 0.52
C ASN A 131 -30.87 20.05 1.45
N TRP A 132 -31.62 20.84 2.24
CA TRP A 132 -31.05 21.77 3.23
C TRP A 132 -30.64 21.06 4.50
N ILE A 133 -31.32 19.98 4.88
CA ILE A 133 -30.90 19.12 5.99
C ILE A 133 -29.54 18.50 5.69
N VAL A 134 -29.37 17.88 4.52
CA VAL A 134 -28.09 17.28 4.14
C VAL A 134 -26.99 18.34 4.02
N ARG A 135 -27.31 19.52 3.46
CA ARG A 135 -26.36 20.63 3.36
C ARG A 135 -25.91 21.13 4.74
N GLY A 136 -26.85 21.40 5.64
CA GLY A 136 -26.57 21.90 6.98
C GLY A 136 -25.89 20.89 7.91
N ALA A 137 -26.25 19.60 7.79
CA ALA A 137 -25.75 18.55 8.68
C ALA A 137 -24.44 17.91 8.21
N VAL A 138 -24.10 17.96 6.91
CA VAL A 138 -22.90 17.29 6.38
C VAL A 138 -21.98 18.27 5.66
N TYR A 139 -22.51 19.03 4.71
CA TYR A 139 -21.70 19.87 3.83
C TYR A 139 -21.10 21.08 4.55
N ASP A 140 -21.90 21.83 5.30
CA ASP A 140 -21.41 23.02 6.01
C ASP A 140 -20.38 22.65 7.11
N PRO A 141 -20.60 21.64 7.97
CA PRO A 141 -19.60 21.13 8.92
C PRO A 141 -18.29 20.70 8.28
N TYR A 142 -18.34 20.05 7.12
CA TYR A 142 -17.16 19.66 6.37
C TYR A 142 -16.36 20.88 5.88
N LEU A 143 -17.03 21.93 5.39
CA LEU A 143 -16.38 23.17 4.95
C LEU A 143 -15.73 23.95 6.11
N ILE A 144 -16.30 23.88 7.30
CA ILE A 144 -15.76 24.53 8.51
C ILE A 144 -14.35 24.01 8.83
N ILE A 145 -14.06 22.73 8.60
CA ILE A 145 -12.73 22.14 8.81
C ILE A 145 -11.67 22.86 7.96
N PHE A 146 -12.02 23.22 6.72
CA PHE A 146 -11.15 23.91 5.77
C PHE A 146 -11.13 25.44 5.95
N GLY A 147 -11.80 25.97 6.98
CA GLY A 147 -11.76 27.39 7.34
C GLY A 147 -12.86 28.26 6.73
N ASN A 148 -13.93 27.67 6.18
CA ASN A 148 -15.10 28.45 5.77
C ASN A 148 -16.11 28.50 6.93
N PHE A 149 -16.09 29.59 7.69
CA PHE A 149 -16.96 29.79 8.84
C PHE A 149 -18.27 30.45 8.41
N PRO A 150 -19.44 29.90 8.79
CA PRO A 150 -20.71 30.52 8.46
C PRO A 150 -20.97 31.74 9.36
N THR A 151 -21.57 32.78 8.78
CA THR A 151 -21.82 34.07 9.42
C THR A 151 -22.92 34.04 10.48
N ASN A 152 -23.61 32.92 10.65
CA ASN A 152 -24.68 32.75 11.64
C ASN A 152 -24.19 32.32 13.03
N ILE A 153 -22.88 32.20 13.21
CA ILE A 153 -22.27 31.84 14.50
C ILE A 153 -21.94 33.09 15.33
N ASP A 154 -21.66 34.21 14.67
CA ASP A 154 -21.33 35.50 15.28
C ASP A 154 -22.56 36.42 15.20
N ASN A 155 -23.04 36.89 16.36
CA ASN A 155 -24.22 37.76 16.43
C ASN A 155 -24.00 39.12 15.76
N THR A 156 -22.75 39.59 15.71
CA THR A 156 -22.40 40.88 15.07
C THR A 156 -22.37 40.78 13.55
N GLN A 157 -22.15 39.57 13.01
CA GLN A 157 -22.12 39.28 11.57
C GLN A 157 -23.44 38.69 11.06
N PHE A 158 -24.38 38.39 11.96
CA PHE A 158 -25.68 37.85 11.61
C PHE A 158 -26.57 38.92 10.97
N ASP A 159 -26.97 38.68 9.72
CA ASP A 159 -27.96 39.49 9.02
C ASP A 159 -29.21 38.66 8.74
N ILE A 160 -30.35 39.09 9.28
CA ILE A 160 -31.64 38.44 9.09
C ILE A 160 -32.08 38.40 7.62
N SER A 161 -31.56 39.31 6.77
CA SER A 161 -31.87 39.32 5.33
C SER A 161 -31.32 38.10 4.57
N SER A 162 -30.31 37.43 5.17
CA SER A 162 -29.62 36.26 4.61
C SER A 162 -30.40 34.95 4.77
N CYS A 163 -31.44 34.93 5.60
CA CYS A 163 -32.24 33.74 5.89
C CYS A 163 -33.76 34.02 5.77
N HIS A 164 -34.57 32.97 5.72
CA HIS A 164 -36.02 33.09 5.65
C HIS A 164 -36.71 32.27 6.75
N VAL A 165 -37.53 32.91 7.58
CA VAL A 165 -38.11 32.32 8.81
C VAL A 165 -38.91 31.04 8.55
N ASN A 166 -39.84 31.09 7.57
CA ASN A 166 -40.69 29.94 7.23
C ASN A 166 -40.07 28.97 6.20
N GLY A 167 -38.81 29.17 5.79
CA GLY A 167 -38.15 28.32 4.78
C GLY A 167 -38.82 28.28 3.39
N SER A 168 -39.74 29.21 3.10
CA SER A 168 -40.60 29.23 1.91
C SER A 168 -39.85 29.62 0.63
N GLU A 169 -38.76 30.38 0.76
CA GLU A 169 -37.90 30.73 -0.37
C GLU A 169 -36.95 29.57 -0.72
N PRO A 170 -36.90 29.13 -1.99
CA PRO A 170 -36.09 27.98 -2.38
C PRO A 170 -34.59 28.24 -2.32
N LEU A 171 -34.13 29.50 -2.44
CA LEU A 171 -32.71 29.84 -2.51
C LEU A 171 -32.06 30.18 -1.16
N LYS A 172 -32.85 30.49 -0.13
CA LYS A 172 -32.34 30.91 1.17
C LYS A 172 -32.44 29.79 2.22
N PRO A 173 -31.47 29.71 3.15
CA PRO A 173 -31.57 28.83 4.31
C PRO A 173 -32.66 29.33 5.27
N LYS A 174 -33.19 28.41 6.08
CA LYS A 174 -34.07 28.76 7.19
C LYS A 174 -33.28 29.48 8.29
N CYS A 175 -33.90 30.49 8.90
CA CYS A 175 -33.27 31.21 10.00
C CYS A 175 -33.09 30.30 11.23
N PRO A 176 -32.06 30.55 12.05
CA PRO A 176 -32.00 29.94 13.37
C PRO A 176 -33.21 30.38 14.21
N VAL A 177 -33.51 29.67 15.30
CA VAL A 177 -34.53 30.11 16.27
C VAL A 177 -34.16 31.50 16.80
N LEU A 178 -35.04 32.49 16.66
CA LEU A 178 -34.80 33.88 17.04
C LEU A 178 -35.55 34.24 18.34
N ASN A 179 -34.95 35.13 19.14
CA ASN A 179 -35.59 35.82 20.26
C ASN A 179 -36.36 37.07 19.81
N ASP A 180 -37.05 37.74 20.74
CA ASP A 180 -37.81 38.98 20.51
C ASP A 180 -37.00 40.11 19.85
N ASP A 181 -35.67 40.13 20.07
CA ASP A 181 -34.73 41.10 19.49
C ASP A 181 -34.22 40.73 18.08
N ASN A 182 -34.82 39.72 17.42
CA ASN A 182 -34.38 39.18 16.12
C ASN A 182 -32.95 38.62 16.10
N LEU A 183 -32.44 38.19 17.26
CA LEU A 183 -31.14 37.54 17.44
C LEU A 183 -31.31 36.05 17.70
N PRO A 184 -30.31 35.19 17.37
CA PRO A 184 -30.35 33.77 17.69
C PRO A 184 -30.63 33.53 19.19
N MET A 185 -31.60 32.66 19.49
CA MET A 185 -32.00 32.29 20.85
C MET A 185 -30.89 31.56 21.61
N PHE A 186 -30.11 30.76 20.90
CA PHE A 186 -29.02 29.98 21.49
C PHE A 186 -27.81 30.86 21.77
N PRO A 187 -27.20 30.80 22.98
CA PRO A 187 -26.12 31.70 23.34
C PRO A 187 -24.88 31.54 22.44
N GLU A 188 -24.42 32.66 21.87
CA GLU A 188 -23.26 32.70 20.97
C GLU A 188 -22.00 32.10 21.59
N TRP A 189 -21.69 32.41 22.85
CA TRP A 189 -20.52 31.88 23.54
C TRP A 189 -20.52 30.34 23.58
N LEU A 190 -21.70 29.71 23.66
CA LEU A 190 -21.83 28.27 23.67
C LEU A 190 -21.63 27.69 22.26
N THR A 191 -22.15 28.36 21.22
CA THR A 191 -21.88 28.00 19.81
C THR A 191 -20.39 28.08 19.49
N ILE A 192 -19.72 29.15 19.95
CA ILE A 192 -18.28 29.34 19.79
C ILE A 192 -17.51 28.23 20.51
N ILE A 193 -17.87 27.88 21.76
CA ILE A 193 -17.22 26.77 22.48
C ILE A 193 -17.40 25.45 21.73
N MET A 194 -18.61 25.14 21.27
CA MET A 194 -18.89 23.93 20.49
C MET A 194 -18.05 23.88 19.20
N LEU A 195 -17.92 25.02 18.50
CA LEU A 195 -17.09 25.16 17.31
C LEU A 195 -15.60 24.97 17.63
N CYS A 196 -15.09 25.60 18.70
CA CYS A 196 -13.70 25.47 19.14
C CYS A 196 -13.34 24.02 19.48
N VAL A 197 -14.20 23.32 20.21
CA VAL A 197 -14.01 21.90 20.52
C VAL A 197 -14.03 21.06 19.24
N TYR A 198 -15.00 21.31 18.35
CA TYR A 198 -15.07 20.62 17.05
C TYR A 198 -13.78 20.77 16.23
N LEU A 199 -13.28 22.00 16.10
CA LEU A 199 -12.05 22.32 15.35
C LEU A 199 -10.80 21.77 16.04
N LEU A 200 -10.74 21.77 17.38
CA LEU A 200 -9.65 21.16 18.12
C LEU A 200 -9.54 19.66 17.75
N PHE A 201 -10.63 18.92 17.84
CA PHE A 201 -10.63 17.49 17.50
C PHE A 201 -10.36 17.24 16.01
N ALA A 202 -11.02 17.98 15.11
CA ALA A 202 -10.84 17.77 13.67
C ALA A 202 -9.43 18.19 13.19
N ASN A 203 -9.01 19.42 13.49
CA ASN A 203 -7.80 19.99 12.90
C ASN A 203 -6.55 19.68 13.71
N ILE A 204 -6.63 19.71 15.04
CA ILE A 204 -5.43 19.51 15.89
C ILE A 204 -5.21 18.03 16.18
N LEU A 205 -6.26 17.22 16.40
CA LEU A 205 -6.08 15.79 16.62
C LEU A 205 -6.10 15.00 15.30
N LEU A 206 -7.22 15.01 14.57
CA LEU A 206 -7.41 14.11 13.43
C LEU A 206 -6.48 14.44 12.24
N LEU A 207 -6.47 15.68 11.74
CA LEU A 207 -5.63 16.03 10.58
C LEU A 207 -4.13 15.84 10.89
N ASN A 208 -3.66 16.19 12.09
CA ASN A 208 -2.26 15.98 12.46
C ASN A 208 -1.90 14.49 12.57
N LEU A 209 -2.83 13.66 13.06
CA LEU A 209 -2.64 12.21 13.05
C LEU A 209 -2.57 11.66 11.62
N LEU A 210 -3.40 12.16 10.69
CA LEU A 210 -3.33 11.77 9.27
C LEU A 210 -1.96 12.12 8.68
N ILE A 211 -1.47 13.33 8.93
CA ILE A 211 -0.14 13.77 8.47
C ILE A 211 0.95 12.85 9.05
N ALA A 212 0.83 12.47 10.32
CA ALA A 212 1.78 11.56 10.95
C ALA A 212 1.77 10.16 10.32
N ILE A 213 0.60 9.59 10.04
CA ILE A 213 0.45 8.29 9.37
C ILE A 213 0.98 8.36 7.93
N PHE A 214 0.68 9.43 7.20
CA PHE A 214 1.26 9.65 5.86
C PHE A 214 2.77 9.77 5.92
N ASN A 215 3.35 10.48 6.89
CA ASN A 215 4.80 10.56 7.01
C ASN A 215 5.43 9.19 7.33
N TYR A 216 4.84 8.43 8.25
CA TYR A 216 5.30 7.07 8.59
C TYR A 216 5.26 6.12 7.38
N THR A 217 4.14 6.08 6.68
CA THR A 217 3.97 5.23 5.49
C THR A 217 4.84 5.72 4.32
N PHE A 218 5.02 7.03 4.17
CA PHE A 218 5.95 7.60 3.20
C PHE A 218 7.37 7.07 3.42
N GLN A 219 7.88 7.16 4.65
CA GLN A 219 9.23 6.70 5.00
C GLN A 219 9.40 5.20 4.76
N GLN A 220 8.48 4.37 5.27
CA GLN A 220 8.56 2.91 5.13
C GLN A 220 8.60 2.44 3.67
N VAL A 221 7.85 3.12 2.79
CA VAL A 221 7.80 2.78 1.36
C VAL A 221 8.99 3.38 0.60
N GLN A 222 9.45 4.57 1.01
CA GLN A 222 10.63 5.21 0.45
C GLN A 222 11.88 4.35 0.67
N ASP A 223 12.03 3.71 1.83
CA ASP A 223 13.19 2.85 2.15
C ASP A 223 13.31 1.63 1.22
N ASN A 224 12.18 1.14 0.68
CA ASN A 224 12.12 -0.04 -0.19
C ASN A 224 11.93 0.30 -1.68
N THR A 225 11.98 1.59 -2.02
CA THR A 225 11.62 2.10 -3.34
C THR A 225 12.46 1.53 -4.48
N ASP A 226 13.77 1.38 -4.29
CA ASP A 226 14.68 0.93 -5.35
C ASP A 226 14.39 -0.51 -5.79
N THR A 227 14.08 -1.40 -4.85
CA THR A 227 13.74 -2.80 -5.13
C THR A 227 12.42 -2.89 -5.89
N ILE A 228 11.42 -2.11 -5.45
CA ILE A 228 10.09 -2.06 -6.07
C ILE A 228 10.20 -1.53 -7.51
N TRP A 229 10.94 -0.44 -7.73
CA TRP A 229 11.12 0.14 -9.05
C TRP A 229 11.85 -0.83 -10.00
N LYS A 230 12.90 -1.53 -9.53
CA LYS A 230 13.61 -2.53 -10.34
C LYS A 230 12.68 -3.66 -10.79
N PHE A 231 11.82 -4.17 -9.90
CA PHE A 231 10.85 -5.23 -10.24
C PHE A 231 9.82 -4.74 -11.27
N GLN A 232 9.24 -3.56 -11.07
CA GLN A 232 8.25 -2.99 -12.00
C GLN A 232 8.85 -2.69 -13.36
N ARG A 233 10.08 -2.17 -13.40
CA ARG A 233 10.79 -1.91 -14.65
C ARG A 233 10.94 -3.18 -15.48
N TYR A 234 11.24 -4.32 -14.84
CA TYR A 234 11.34 -5.60 -15.56
C TYR A 234 10.01 -6.00 -16.20
N GLU A 235 8.91 -5.94 -15.45
CA GLU A 235 7.57 -6.26 -15.98
C GLU A 235 7.19 -5.36 -17.17
N LEU A 236 7.44 -4.05 -17.05
CA LEU A 236 7.21 -3.10 -18.12
C LEU A 236 8.06 -3.38 -19.36
N ILE A 237 9.37 -3.63 -19.19
CA ILE A 237 10.25 -3.96 -20.33
C ILE A 237 9.76 -5.22 -21.05
N LYS A 238 9.38 -6.26 -20.30
CA LYS A 238 8.82 -7.48 -20.85
C LYS A 238 7.54 -7.21 -21.65
N GLU A 239 6.66 -6.35 -21.15
CA GLU A 239 5.44 -5.94 -21.83
C GLU A 239 5.73 -5.16 -23.11
N TYR A 240 6.52 -4.08 -23.04
CA TYR A 240 6.84 -3.22 -24.19
C TYR A 240 7.62 -3.96 -25.28
N HIS A 241 8.50 -4.90 -24.91
CA HIS A 241 9.20 -5.74 -25.89
C HIS A 241 8.24 -6.65 -26.68
N SER A 242 7.11 -7.04 -26.09
CA SER A 242 6.11 -7.87 -26.76
C SER A 242 5.15 -7.09 -27.67
N ARG A 243 5.12 -5.75 -27.54
CA ARG A 243 4.24 -4.87 -28.32
C ARG A 243 4.83 -4.60 -29.71
N PRO A 244 3.98 -4.39 -30.73
CA PRO A 244 4.45 -3.98 -32.05
C PRO A 244 5.17 -2.62 -32.00
N ALA A 245 6.16 -2.43 -32.88
CA ALA A 245 7.03 -1.25 -32.87
C ALA A 245 6.35 0.07 -33.29
N LEU A 246 5.17 0.02 -33.92
CA LEU A 246 4.48 1.23 -34.37
C LEU A 246 3.78 1.94 -33.21
N PRO A 247 3.82 3.28 -33.16
CA PRO A 247 3.17 4.05 -32.10
C PRO A 247 1.63 3.91 -32.20
N PRO A 248 0.88 4.20 -31.12
CA PRO A 248 -0.56 3.98 -31.05
C PRO A 248 -1.39 4.48 -32.25
N PRO A 249 -1.12 5.67 -32.86
CA PRO A 249 -1.86 6.12 -34.03
C PRO A 249 -1.79 5.18 -35.25
N PHE A 250 -0.67 4.45 -35.41
CA PHE A 250 -0.44 3.55 -36.54
C PHE A 250 -0.50 2.06 -36.15
N ILE A 251 -0.92 1.75 -34.91
CA ILE A 251 -0.92 0.39 -34.39
C ILE A 251 -1.91 -0.53 -35.12
N LEU A 252 -3.01 0.04 -35.64
CA LEU A 252 -4.00 -0.69 -36.44
C LEU A 252 -3.37 -1.36 -37.66
N LEU A 253 -2.45 -0.67 -38.33
CA LEU A 253 -1.72 -1.20 -39.49
C LEU A 253 -0.80 -2.35 -39.07
N SER A 254 -0.15 -2.26 -37.91
CA SER A 254 0.67 -3.35 -37.39
C SER A 254 -0.14 -4.60 -37.06
N HIS A 255 -1.30 -4.43 -36.40
CA HIS A 255 -2.21 -5.54 -36.11
C HIS A 255 -2.79 -6.16 -37.37
N LEU A 256 -3.09 -5.36 -38.39
CA LEU A 256 -3.54 -5.85 -39.70
C LEU A 256 -2.47 -6.73 -40.36
N ILE A 257 -1.20 -6.30 -40.37
CA ILE A 257 -0.07 -7.08 -40.93
C ILE A 257 0.14 -8.38 -40.13
N LEU A 258 0.04 -8.32 -38.80
CA LEU A 258 0.15 -9.50 -37.92
C LEU A 258 -1.01 -10.49 -38.15
N PHE A 259 -2.23 -9.98 -38.32
CA PHE A 259 -3.40 -10.80 -38.63
C PHE A 259 -3.25 -11.49 -39.99
N ILE A 260 -2.85 -10.74 -41.03
CA ILE A 260 -2.57 -11.28 -42.37
C ILE A 260 -1.47 -12.35 -42.30
N ARG A 261 -0.37 -12.09 -41.58
CA ARG A 261 0.72 -13.07 -41.37
C ARG A 261 0.29 -14.30 -40.56
N GLY A 262 -0.70 -14.18 -39.68
CA GLY A 262 -1.24 -15.31 -38.90
C GLY A 262 -2.18 -16.19 -39.73
N VAL A 263 -2.89 -15.62 -40.70
CA VAL A 263 -3.74 -16.35 -41.66
C VAL A 263 -2.89 -17.00 -42.76
N LEU A 264 -1.73 -16.43 -43.10
CA LEU A 264 -0.77 -17.01 -44.03
C LEU A 264 0.11 -18.08 -43.33
N PRO A 265 0.14 -19.34 -43.79
CA PRO A 265 0.72 -20.48 -43.06
C PRO A 265 2.27 -20.53 -43.01
N ARG A 266 2.98 -19.42 -43.23
CA ARG A 266 4.43 -19.44 -43.51
C ARG A 266 5.34 -18.68 -42.54
N SER A 267 4.84 -18.07 -41.48
CA SER A 267 5.72 -17.33 -40.56
C SER A 267 5.93 -18.05 -39.23
N PRO A 268 7.14 -18.54 -38.91
CA PRO A 268 7.44 -18.97 -37.56
C PRO A 268 7.30 -17.78 -36.60
N SER A 269 6.55 -17.99 -35.52
CA SER A 269 6.36 -17.01 -34.45
C SER A 269 7.70 -16.75 -33.75
N GLN A 270 8.31 -15.58 -33.96
CA GLN A 270 9.54 -15.17 -33.26
C GLN A 270 9.28 -14.60 -31.84
N ARG A 271 8.08 -14.79 -31.29
CA ARG A 271 7.51 -13.94 -30.23
C ARG A 271 8.28 -13.89 -28.90
N HIS A 272 9.33 -14.72 -28.69
CA HIS A 272 10.08 -14.77 -27.41
C HIS A 272 11.60 -15.04 -27.49
N LYS A 273 12.26 -14.87 -28.65
CA LYS A 273 13.69 -15.22 -28.78
C LYS A 273 14.66 -14.43 -27.88
N HIS A 274 14.26 -13.25 -27.40
CA HIS A 274 15.16 -12.37 -26.64
C HIS A 274 15.19 -12.65 -25.13
N PHE A 275 14.10 -13.17 -24.55
CA PHE A 275 14.05 -13.57 -23.14
C PHE A 275 14.29 -15.05 -22.92
N ARG A 276 13.96 -15.87 -23.92
CA ARG A 276 14.17 -17.31 -23.89
C ARG A 276 15.13 -17.68 -25.00
N GLN A 277 16.36 -17.96 -24.59
CA GLN A 277 17.40 -18.48 -25.46
C GLN A 277 17.61 -19.95 -25.13
N GLU A 278 17.46 -20.81 -26.13
CA GLU A 278 17.90 -22.20 -26.02
C GLU A 278 19.40 -22.24 -26.27
N LEU A 279 20.14 -22.80 -25.31
CA LEU A 279 21.59 -22.94 -25.37
C LEU A 279 21.95 -24.31 -25.95
N GLU A 280 23.11 -24.36 -26.60
CA GLU A 280 23.69 -25.62 -27.04
C GLU A 280 24.22 -26.40 -25.83
N GLN A 281 24.03 -27.73 -25.81
CA GLN A 281 24.34 -28.58 -24.64
C GLN A 281 25.78 -28.41 -24.11
N ASN A 282 26.76 -28.18 -25.00
CA ASN A 282 28.15 -27.99 -24.58
C ASN A 282 28.35 -26.68 -23.82
N LYS A 283 27.74 -25.58 -24.32
CA LYS A 283 27.81 -24.27 -23.66
C LYS A 283 27.04 -24.25 -22.34
N GLU A 284 25.93 -25.00 -22.27
CA GLU A 284 25.16 -25.14 -21.04
C GLU A 284 25.99 -25.82 -19.94
N LYS A 285 26.68 -26.92 -20.28
CA LYS A 285 27.58 -27.62 -19.34
C LYS A 285 28.73 -26.74 -18.87
N GLU A 286 29.34 -25.97 -19.77
CA GLU A 286 30.41 -25.02 -19.43
C GLU A 286 29.91 -23.89 -18.52
N MET A 287 28.72 -23.34 -18.80
CA MET A 287 28.12 -22.30 -17.97
C MET A 287 27.78 -22.82 -16.57
N LEU A 288 27.23 -24.03 -16.47
CA LEU A 288 26.92 -24.67 -15.18
C LEU A 288 28.18 -25.02 -14.38
N SER A 289 29.25 -25.47 -15.03
CA SER A 289 30.52 -25.75 -14.33
C SER A 289 31.18 -24.46 -13.82
N TRP A 290 31.13 -23.39 -14.61
CA TRP A 290 31.57 -22.06 -14.18
C TRP A 290 30.74 -21.52 -13.02
N GLU A 291 29.41 -21.62 -13.09
CA GLU A 291 28.50 -21.21 -12.00
C GLU A 291 28.81 -21.99 -10.71
N ALA A 292 29.00 -23.31 -10.81
CA ALA A 292 29.32 -24.16 -9.66
C ALA A 292 30.65 -23.74 -9.01
N PHE A 293 31.70 -23.51 -9.81
CA PHE A 293 32.99 -23.03 -9.31
C PHE A 293 32.88 -21.67 -8.62
N MET A 294 32.17 -20.72 -9.22
CA MET A 294 31.97 -19.38 -8.64
C MET A 294 31.15 -19.43 -7.36
N LYS A 295 30.13 -20.29 -7.30
CA LYS A 295 29.32 -20.54 -6.10
C LYS A 295 30.19 -21.08 -4.97
N ASP A 296 31.07 -22.04 -5.24
CA ASP A 296 31.93 -22.64 -4.21
C ASP A 296 32.95 -21.62 -3.67
N ASN A 297 33.54 -20.80 -4.54
CA ASN A 297 34.40 -19.68 -4.13
C ASN A 297 33.64 -18.67 -3.25
N TYR A 298 32.43 -18.27 -3.67
CA TYR A 298 31.61 -17.35 -2.90
C TYR A 298 31.23 -17.91 -1.51
N LEU A 299 30.90 -19.20 -1.43
CA LEU A 299 30.59 -19.88 -0.17
C LEU A 299 31.81 -19.95 0.74
N ALA A 300 33.00 -20.21 0.19
CA ALA A 300 34.26 -20.21 0.94
C ALA A 300 34.58 -18.82 1.52
N SER A 301 34.50 -17.76 0.69
CA SER A 301 34.69 -16.37 1.14
C SER A 301 33.68 -15.98 2.23
N THR A 302 32.40 -16.33 2.04
CA THR A 302 31.35 -16.03 3.03
C THR A 302 31.59 -16.74 4.36
N ARG A 303 32.05 -18.00 4.34
CA ARG A 303 32.43 -18.75 5.56
C ARG A 303 33.61 -18.09 6.28
N GLN A 304 34.60 -17.62 5.52
CA GLN A 304 35.75 -16.93 6.08
C GLN A 304 35.34 -15.61 6.76
N GLU A 305 34.51 -14.78 6.13
CA GLU A 305 33.99 -13.54 6.73
C GLU A 305 33.17 -13.81 8.00
N LYS A 306 32.29 -14.83 7.97
CA LYS A 306 31.54 -15.25 9.17
C LYS A 306 32.45 -15.73 10.29
N SER A 307 33.49 -16.51 9.98
CA SER A 307 34.48 -16.95 10.97
C SER A 307 35.27 -15.80 11.58
N GLN A 308 35.44 -14.69 10.86
CA GLN A 308 36.10 -13.48 11.36
C GLN A 308 35.18 -12.59 12.19
N THR A 309 33.87 -12.83 12.19
CA THR A 309 32.89 -12.04 12.94
C THR A 309 33.09 -12.23 14.45
N VAL A 310 32.96 -11.15 15.21
CA VAL A 310 33.19 -11.14 16.66
C VAL A 310 32.24 -12.12 17.37
N GLU A 311 30.96 -12.15 17.01
CA GLU A 311 29.98 -13.12 17.52
C GLU A 311 30.45 -14.56 17.37
N HIS A 312 30.91 -14.95 16.17
CA HIS A 312 31.38 -16.30 15.91
C HIS A 312 32.63 -16.64 16.73
N ARG A 313 33.56 -15.68 16.87
CA ARG A 313 34.77 -15.87 17.68
C ARG A 313 34.47 -15.98 19.17
N ILE A 314 33.50 -15.21 19.67
CA ILE A 314 33.04 -15.30 21.06
C ILE A 314 32.41 -16.67 21.31
N GLN A 315 31.52 -17.11 20.41
CA GLN A 315 30.89 -18.43 20.51
C GLN A 315 31.92 -19.57 20.49
N ASP A 316 32.86 -19.54 19.55
CA ASP A 316 33.94 -20.55 19.44
C ASP A 316 34.85 -20.53 20.69
N THR A 317 35.15 -19.35 21.22
CA THR A 317 35.95 -19.24 22.46
C THR A 317 35.17 -19.75 23.66
N ALA A 318 33.87 -19.45 23.77
CA ALA A 318 33.00 -19.93 24.83
C ALA A 318 32.87 -21.46 24.81
N GLU A 319 32.70 -22.07 23.63
CA GLU A 319 32.67 -23.52 23.44
C GLU A 319 34.01 -24.16 23.83
N LYS A 320 35.13 -23.58 23.41
CA LYS A 320 36.47 -24.07 23.79
C LYS A 320 36.75 -23.94 25.28
N VAL A 321 36.36 -22.83 25.92
CA VAL A 321 36.51 -22.64 27.36
C VAL A 321 35.61 -23.61 28.13
N GLY A 322 34.37 -23.84 27.68
CA GLY A 322 33.47 -24.84 28.25
C GLY A 322 34.07 -26.25 28.19
N ALA A 323 34.56 -26.66 27.01
CA ALA A 323 35.22 -27.95 26.85
C ALA A 323 36.49 -28.08 27.72
N MET A 324 37.27 -27.00 27.86
CA MET A 324 38.46 -27.01 28.71
C MET A 324 38.11 -27.08 30.21
N SER A 325 37.02 -26.44 30.63
CA SER A 325 36.49 -26.53 32.00
C SER A 325 36.07 -27.96 32.34
N GLU A 326 35.32 -28.63 31.45
CA GLU A 326 34.92 -30.03 31.66
C GLU A 326 36.13 -30.98 31.76
N LEU A 327 37.16 -30.75 30.94
CA LEU A 327 38.40 -31.54 31.01
C LEU A 327 39.13 -31.31 32.33
N LEU A 328 39.20 -30.07 32.82
CA LEU A 328 39.83 -29.73 34.10
C LEU A 328 39.08 -30.34 35.28
N GLU A 329 37.74 -30.32 35.27
CA GLU A 329 36.92 -30.97 36.30
C GLU A 329 37.18 -32.48 36.35
N ARG A 330 37.24 -33.15 35.19
CA ARG A 330 37.57 -34.59 35.12
C ARG A 330 38.99 -34.90 35.62
N GLU A 331 39.98 -34.08 35.29
CA GLU A 331 41.34 -34.23 35.81
C GLU A 331 41.38 -34.04 37.33
N GLN A 332 40.64 -33.06 37.86
CA GLN A 332 40.56 -32.81 39.30
C GLN A 332 39.84 -33.95 40.05
N GLU A 333 38.80 -34.54 39.47
CA GLU A 333 38.15 -35.76 39.96
C GLU A 333 39.11 -36.96 39.95
N MET A 334 39.91 -37.12 38.89
CA MET A 334 40.90 -38.20 38.82
C MET A 334 42.04 -38.03 39.84
N VAL A 335 42.52 -36.79 40.04
CA VAL A 335 43.56 -36.49 41.02
C VAL A 335 43.04 -36.70 42.44
N SER A 336 41.84 -36.23 42.76
CA SER A 336 41.23 -36.45 44.08
C SER A 336 40.98 -37.95 44.34
N ALA A 337 40.52 -38.71 43.34
CA ALA A 337 40.38 -40.16 43.45
C ALA A 337 41.74 -40.87 43.68
N LYS A 338 42.81 -40.43 43.00
CA LYS A 338 44.17 -40.97 43.24
C LYS A 338 44.70 -40.62 44.63
N MET A 339 44.43 -39.43 45.15
CA MET A 339 44.80 -39.03 46.51
C MET A 339 44.04 -39.84 47.56
N ALA A 340 42.72 -39.98 47.42
CA ALA A 340 41.90 -40.81 48.31
C ALA A 340 42.36 -42.27 48.32
N LYS A 341 42.76 -42.81 47.16
CA LYS A 341 43.33 -44.16 47.06
C LYS A 341 44.69 -44.27 47.76
N ARG A 342 45.56 -43.25 47.67
CA ARG A 342 46.83 -43.20 48.41
C ARG A 342 46.61 -43.13 49.92
N GLU A 343 45.63 -42.35 50.37
CA GLU A 343 45.27 -42.27 51.80
C GLU A 343 44.73 -43.60 52.32
N GLN A 344 43.86 -44.29 51.57
CA GLN A 344 43.40 -45.65 51.92
C GLN A 344 44.56 -46.65 52.00
N VAL A 345 45.52 -46.61 51.06
CA VAL A 345 46.70 -47.48 51.09
C VAL A 345 47.59 -47.17 52.30
N SER A 346 47.80 -45.89 52.61
CA SER A 346 48.56 -45.47 53.81
C SER A 346 47.87 -45.88 55.11
N PHE A 347 46.53 -45.78 55.15
CA PHE A 347 45.72 -46.23 56.27
C PHE A 347 45.77 -47.75 56.45
N CYS A 348 45.63 -48.54 55.39
CA CYS A 348 45.82 -50.00 55.43
C CYS A 348 47.24 -50.39 55.85
N HIS A 349 48.26 -49.66 55.40
CA HIS A 349 49.65 -49.93 55.77
C HIS A 349 49.91 -49.65 57.26
N LYS A 350 49.40 -48.53 57.80
CA LYS A 350 49.46 -48.23 59.23
C LYS A 350 48.67 -49.26 60.05
N HIS A 351 47.49 -49.66 59.60
CA HIS A 351 46.68 -50.63 60.33
C HIS A 351 47.30 -52.04 60.34
N SER A 352 47.97 -52.43 59.23
CA SER A 352 48.75 -53.68 59.14
C SER A 352 49.96 -53.70 60.06
N GLN A 353 50.61 -52.55 60.31
CA GLN A 353 51.73 -52.46 61.26
C GLN A 353 51.26 -52.54 62.72
N ILE A 354 50.04 -52.11 63.03
CA ILE A 354 49.48 -52.15 64.39
C ILE A 354 49.02 -53.57 64.78
N THR A 355 48.64 -54.43 63.82
CA THR A 355 48.22 -55.82 64.09
C THR A 355 49.39 -56.82 64.22
N HIS A 356 50.64 -56.39 64.08
CA HIS A 356 51.83 -57.27 64.16
C HIS A 356 52.76 -56.97 65.35
N THR A 357 52.26 -56.24 66.35
CA THR A 357 52.85 -56.10 67.69
C THR A 357 51.80 -56.50 68.70
#